data_AF-A0AAV3ULW0-F1
#
_entry.id   AF-A0AAV3ULW0-F1
#
_cell.length_a   1.000
_cell.length_b   1.000
_cell.length_c   1.000
_cell.angle_alpha   90.00
_cell.angle_beta   90.00
_cell.angle_gamma   90.00
#
_symmetry.space_group_name_H-M   'P 1'
#
loop_
_entity.id
_entity.type
_entity.pdbx_description
1 polymer ?
#
loop_
_entity_poly.entity_id
_entity_poly.type
_entity_poly.pdbx_seq_one_letter_code
_entity_poly.pdbx_strand_id
1 'polypeptide(L)'
;MAAVAAVGVGATQVMGADGEEISIIISEINAEDEYIVLKNDGDSNVDIGGYTLAFEYSNKQYNQRRKLPEGTTIPADETLTVATGAKEVSGAVVVERPYEGEVLNNEREDVIALLDTDGNVVATSEETPEETTTTEETTTEESGNDDSEDTTSDETTTDGSDDGDSNGGSSDDSSEETESTGSEESSSESDSEDDC
;
A
#
# COMPACT_ATOMS: atom_id res chain seq x y z
N MET A 1 -33.54 7.78 30.84
CA MET A 1 -32.95 7.17 29.63
C MET A 1 -31.92 8.15 29.12
N ALA A 2 -30.63 7.83 29.28
CA ALA A 2 -29.55 8.63 28.72
C ALA A 2 -29.25 8.08 27.33
N ALA A 3 -29.39 8.92 26.31
CA ALA A 3 -28.92 8.62 24.96
C ALA A 3 -27.41 8.88 24.95
N VAL A 4 -26.63 7.81 24.78
CA VAL A 4 -25.19 7.92 24.51
C VAL A 4 -25.09 8.16 23.00
N ALA A 5 -24.74 9.39 22.62
CA ALA A 5 -24.38 9.69 21.25
C ALA A 5 -22.98 9.10 21.00
N ALA A 6 -22.91 8.04 20.20
CA ALA A 6 -21.65 7.55 19.66
C ALA A 6 -21.16 8.58 18.64
N VAL A 7 -20.06 9.24 18.95
CA VAL A 7 -19.33 10.07 17.99
C VAL A 7 -18.61 9.08 17.08
N GLY A 8 -19.09 8.93 15.85
CA GLY A 8 -18.44 8.11 14.83
C GLY A 8 -17.12 8.75 14.46
N VAL A 9 -16.05 7.97 14.58
CA VAL A 9 -14.69 8.34 14.18
C VAL A 9 -14.68 8.38 12.65
N GLY A 10 -14.28 9.49 12.06
CA GLY A 10 -14.34 9.72 10.62
C GLY A 10 -13.28 8.93 9.87
N ALA A 11 -13.69 8.25 8.80
CA ALA A 11 -12.76 7.73 7.80
C ALA A 11 -11.96 8.91 7.21
N THR A 12 -10.65 8.76 7.03
CA THR A 12 -9.84 9.69 6.24
C THR A 12 -10.36 9.63 4.80
N GLN A 13 -11.03 10.69 4.37
CA GLN A 13 -11.60 10.77 3.02
C GLN A 13 -10.50 11.27 2.08
N VAL A 14 -9.98 10.37 1.26
CA VAL A 14 -9.16 10.72 0.10
C VAL A 14 -10.09 11.15 -1.04
N MET A 15 -9.81 12.30 -1.67
CA MET A 15 -10.56 12.72 -2.85
C MET A 15 -10.05 11.95 -4.07
N GLY A 16 -10.96 11.32 -4.80
CA GLY A 16 -10.68 10.68 -6.08
C GLY A 16 -10.35 11.69 -7.18
N ALA A 17 -9.90 11.18 -8.32
CA ALA A 17 -9.46 11.98 -9.47
C ALA A 17 -10.56 12.89 -10.05
N ASP A 18 -11.82 12.54 -9.80
CA ASP A 18 -13.05 13.25 -10.18
C ASP A 18 -13.61 14.13 -9.05
N GLY A 19 -13.00 14.11 -7.86
CA GLY A 19 -13.40 14.87 -6.68
C GLY A 19 -14.45 14.18 -5.80
N GLU A 20 -14.84 12.93 -6.07
CA GLU A 20 -15.66 12.13 -5.16
C GLU A 20 -14.83 11.62 -3.96
N GLU A 21 -15.45 11.53 -2.78
CA GLU A 21 -14.82 10.99 -1.58
C GLU A 21 -14.68 9.47 -1.71
N ILE A 22 -13.44 8.97 -1.80
CA ILE A 22 -13.16 7.54 -1.87
C ILE A 22 -13.21 6.97 -0.44
N SER A 23 -14.15 6.06 -0.21
CA SER A 23 -14.37 5.40 1.08
C SER A 23 -14.04 3.91 0.99
N ILE A 24 -12.75 3.58 0.79
CA ILE A 24 -12.30 2.18 0.82
C ILE A 24 -11.76 1.84 2.21
N ILE A 25 -12.13 0.67 2.75
CA ILE A 25 -11.59 0.13 4.00
C ILE A 25 -11.03 -1.28 3.77
N ILE A 26 -10.07 -1.68 4.61
CA ILE A 26 -9.62 -3.07 4.70
C ILE A 26 -10.52 -3.77 5.72
N SER A 27 -11.46 -4.57 5.21
CA SER A 27 -12.50 -5.21 6.02
C SER A 27 -12.11 -6.57 6.61
N GLU A 28 -11.16 -7.26 5.99
CA GLU A 28 -10.65 -8.55 6.44
C GLU A 28 -9.20 -8.75 5.99
N ILE A 29 -8.42 -9.44 6.83
CA ILE A 29 -7.08 -9.95 6.52
C ILE A 29 -7.08 -11.43 6.88
N ASN A 30 -6.78 -12.28 5.91
CA ASN A 30 -6.64 -13.72 6.11
C ASN A 30 -5.21 -14.12 5.74
N ALA A 31 -4.34 -14.16 6.75
CA ALA A 31 -2.94 -14.54 6.58
C ALA A 31 -2.78 -16.02 6.21
N GLU A 32 -3.65 -16.90 6.73
CA GLU A 32 -3.56 -18.34 6.47
C GLU A 32 -3.79 -18.66 4.99
N ASP A 33 -4.72 -17.96 4.36
CA ASP A 33 -5.08 -18.12 2.94
C ASP A 33 -4.45 -17.05 2.03
N GLU A 34 -3.61 -16.16 2.57
CA GLU A 34 -2.84 -15.16 1.82
C GLU A 34 -3.67 -14.15 1.00
N TYR A 35 -4.74 -13.62 1.61
CA TYR A 35 -5.56 -12.57 0.99
C TYR A 35 -6.05 -11.51 1.98
N ILE A 36 -6.54 -10.40 1.41
CA ILE A 36 -7.28 -9.36 2.12
C ILE A 36 -8.63 -9.12 1.43
N VAL A 37 -9.56 -8.48 2.15
CA VAL A 37 -10.84 -8.03 1.59
C VAL A 37 -10.95 -6.52 1.73
N LEU A 38 -11.01 -5.84 0.58
CA LEU A 38 -11.31 -4.42 0.50
C LEU A 38 -12.82 -4.23 0.41
N LYS A 39 -13.37 -3.25 1.12
CA LYS A 39 -14.78 -2.85 0.99
C LYS A 39 -14.84 -1.40 0.52
N ASN A 40 -15.69 -1.14 -0.46
CA ASN A 40 -16.12 0.21 -0.78
C ASN A 40 -17.35 0.55 0.07
N ASP A 41 -17.20 1.46 1.02
CA ASP A 41 -18.28 1.98 1.88
C ASP A 41 -18.95 3.23 1.28
N GLY A 42 -18.53 3.65 0.09
CA GLY A 42 -19.12 4.77 -0.64
C GLY A 42 -20.30 4.36 -1.52
N ASP A 43 -21.09 5.35 -1.93
CA ASP A 43 -22.29 5.19 -2.77
C ASP A 43 -21.99 5.16 -4.30
N SER A 44 -20.72 5.26 -4.70
CA SER A 44 -20.27 5.24 -6.11
C SER A 44 -19.24 4.13 -6.34
N ASN A 45 -19.14 3.65 -7.58
CA ASN A 45 -18.09 2.70 -7.96
C ASN A 45 -16.72 3.37 -7.93
N VAL A 46 -15.71 2.68 -7.38
CA VAL A 46 -14.33 3.20 -7.30
C VAL A 46 -13.41 2.36 -8.17
N ASP A 47 -12.71 3.00 -9.11
CA ASP A 47 -11.60 2.40 -9.85
C ASP A 47 -10.31 2.50 -9.03
N ILE A 48 -9.78 1.34 -8.65
CA ILE A 48 -8.52 1.19 -7.91
C ILE A 48 -7.45 0.52 -8.78
N GLY A 49 -7.64 0.47 -10.11
CA GLY A 49 -6.62 0.03 -11.04
C GLY A 49 -5.32 0.81 -10.87
N GLY A 50 -4.19 0.10 -10.82
CA GLY A 50 -2.87 0.70 -10.66
C GLY A 50 -2.54 1.19 -9.23
N TYR A 51 -3.49 1.12 -8.30
CA TYR A 51 -3.24 1.40 -6.87
C TYR A 51 -2.24 0.38 -6.32
N THR A 52 -1.56 0.74 -5.23
CA THR A 52 -0.55 -0.11 -4.62
C THR A 52 -1.03 -0.67 -3.28
N LEU A 53 -0.98 -1.98 -3.11
CA LEU A 53 -1.05 -2.62 -1.80
C LEU A 53 0.36 -2.72 -1.20
N ALA A 54 0.53 -2.20 0.00
CA ALA A 54 1.71 -2.39 0.84
C ALA A 54 1.35 -3.36 1.97
N PHE A 55 1.84 -4.60 1.88
CA PHE A 55 1.53 -5.66 2.84
C PHE A 55 2.32 -5.55 4.15
N GLU A 56 3.47 -4.85 4.13
CA GLU A 56 4.21 -4.46 5.33
C GLU A 56 4.45 -2.93 5.35
N TYR A 57 3.37 -2.16 5.54
CA TYR A 57 3.41 -0.70 5.48
C TYR A 57 4.19 -0.07 6.64
N SER A 58 4.06 -0.60 7.86
CA SER A 58 4.73 -0.06 9.05
C SER A 58 6.22 -0.42 9.11
N ASN A 59 6.66 -1.44 8.34
CA ASN A 59 8.02 -1.94 8.39
C ASN A 59 8.85 -1.50 7.18
N LYS A 60 9.66 -0.46 7.38
CA LYS A 60 10.52 0.10 6.33
C LYS A 60 11.64 -0.84 5.86
N GLN A 61 11.89 -1.95 6.55
CA GLN A 61 12.92 -2.91 6.15
C GLN A 61 12.43 -3.87 5.06
N TYR A 62 11.13 -4.15 4.98
CA TYR A 62 10.55 -5.05 3.98
C TYR A 62 9.65 -4.26 3.02
N ASN A 63 10.09 -4.13 1.77
CA ASN A 63 9.31 -3.46 0.74
C ASN A 63 8.38 -4.45 0.03
N GLN A 64 7.28 -4.81 0.68
CA GLN A 64 6.27 -5.70 0.13
C GLN A 64 5.13 -4.92 -0.51
N ARG A 65 5.44 -4.28 -1.65
CA ARG A 65 4.48 -3.46 -2.40
C ARG A 65 4.15 -4.07 -3.75
N ARG A 66 2.86 -4.21 -4.06
CA ARG A 66 2.38 -4.68 -5.37
C ARG A 66 1.21 -3.84 -5.86
N LYS A 67 1.12 -3.72 -7.19
CA LYS A 67 0.03 -2.98 -7.82
C LYS A 67 -1.18 -3.87 -8.01
N LEU A 68 -2.36 -3.27 -7.96
CA LEU A 68 -3.58 -3.87 -8.48
C LEU A 68 -3.58 -3.79 -10.00
N PRO A 69 -4.06 -4.83 -10.71
CA PRO A 69 -4.20 -4.78 -12.16
C PRO A 69 -5.02 -3.57 -12.61
N GLU A 70 -4.66 -2.98 -13.74
CA GLU A 70 -5.43 -1.89 -14.35
C GLU A 70 -6.90 -2.28 -14.57
N GLY A 71 -7.82 -1.33 -14.40
CA GLY A 71 -9.27 -1.54 -14.53
C GLY A 71 -9.92 -2.33 -13.39
N THR A 72 -9.23 -2.53 -12.26
CA THR A 72 -9.82 -3.12 -11.06
C THR A 72 -10.79 -2.15 -10.41
N THR A 73 -12.08 -2.48 -10.37
CA THR A 73 -13.13 -1.64 -9.79
C THR A 73 -13.82 -2.33 -8.63
N ILE A 74 -14.14 -1.58 -7.57
CA ILE A 74 -15.04 -2.03 -6.50
C ILE A 74 -16.37 -1.27 -6.64
N PRO A 75 -17.49 -1.95 -6.88
CA PRO A 75 -18.79 -1.29 -6.91
C PRO A 75 -19.15 -0.64 -5.55
N ALA A 76 -20.10 0.28 -5.56
CA ALA A 76 -20.66 0.86 -4.34
C ALA A 76 -21.16 -0.23 -3.37
N ASP A 77 -20.89 -0.07 -2.07
CA ASP A 77 -21.27 -1.00 -0.99
C ASP A 77 -20.78 -2.47 -1.13
N GLU A 78 -19.93 -2.77 -2.11
CA GLU A 78 -19.46 -4.12 -2.40
C GLU A 78 -18.03 -4.35 -1.89
N THR A 79 -17.62 -5.62 -1.90
CA THR A 79 -16.28 -6.06 -1.48
C THR A 79 -15.47 -6.65 -2.62
N LEU A 80 -14.15 -6.53 -2.53
CA LEU A 80 -13.18 -7.16 -3.42
C LEU A 80 -12.15 -7.94 -2.62
N THR A 81 -12.06 -9.25 -2.86
CA THR A 81 -10.98 -10.08 -2.33
C THR A 81 -9.73 -9.90 -3.19
N VAL A 82 -8.60 -9.60 -2.56
CA VAL A 82 -7.30 -9.45 -3.22
C VAL A 82 -6.30 -10.44 -2.64
N ALA A 83 -5.75 -11.31 -3.47
CA ALA A 83 -4.75 -12.29 -3.09
C ALA A 83 -3.33 -11.76 -3.34
N THR A 84 -2.39 -12.12 -2.45
CA THR A 84 -0.96 -11.78 -2.60
C THR A 84 -0.30 -12.54 -3.75
N GLY A 85 -0.91 -13.67 -4.13
CA GLY A 85 -0.41 -14.61 -5.13
C GLY A 85 0.38 -15.78 -4.54
N ALA A 86 0.67 -15.76 -3.24
CA ALA A 86 1.35 -16.85 -2.55
C ALA A 86 0.51 -18.14 -2.51
N LYS A 87 -0.82 -18.01 -2.51
CA LYS A 87 -1.80 -19.10 -2.58
C LYS A 87 -2.88 -18.78 -3.60
N GLU A 88 -3.47 -19.82 -4.20
CA GLU A 88 -4.61 -19.66 -5.10
C GLU A 88 -5.88 -19.42 -4.27
N VAL A 89 -6.56 -18.29 -4.54
CA VAL A 89 -7.82 -17.91 -3.87
C VAL A 89 -8.89 -17.73 -4.92
N SER A 90 -9.94 -18.57 -4.86
CA SER A 90 -10.99 -18.57 -5.89
C SER A 90 -11.77 -17.25 -5.89
N GLY A 91 -11.90 -16.63 -7.06
CA GLY A 91 -12.65 -15.38 -7.23
C GLY A 91 -11.92 -14.13 -6.74
N ALA A 92 -10.68 -14.24 -6.27
CA ALA A 92 -9.87 -13.09 -5.89
C ALA A 92 -9.20 -12.43 -7.09
N VAL A 93 -9.01 -11.10 -7.01
CA VAL A 93 -8.06 -10.40 -7.86
C VAL A 93 -6.66 -10.67 -7.33
N VAL A 94 -5.73 -11.04 -8.21
CA VAL A 94 -4.33 -11.24 -7.85
C VAL A 94 -3.54 -9.98 -8.19
N VAL A 95 -2.70 -9.53 -7.27
CA VAL A 95 -1.81 -8.38 -7.51
C VAL A 95 -0.87 -8.62 -8.70
N GLU A 96 -0.45 -7.55 -9.36
CA GLU A 96 0.56 -7.63 -10.41
C GLU A 96 1.89 -8.15 -9.86
N ARG A 97 2.55 -9.05 -10.59
CA ARG A 97 3.79 -9.74 -10.15
C ARG A 97 3.57 -10.43 -8.78
N PRO A 98 2.72 -11.47 -8.75
CA PRO A 98 2.37 -12.18 -7.52
C PRO A 98 3.60 -12.69 -6.79
N TYR A 99 3.49 -12.82 -5.47
CA TYR A 99 4.53 -13.41 -4.66
C TYR A 99 4.53 -14.94 -4.81
N GLU A 100 5.72 -15.54 -4.82
CA GLU A 100 5.90 -17.00 -4.90
C GLU A 100 5.98 -17.68 -3.51
N GLY A 101 5.82 -16.91 -2.43
CA GLY A 101 5.89 -17.39 -1.06
C GLY A 101 5.06 -16.51 -0.12
N GLU A 102 4.86 -16.99 1.11
CA GLU A 102 4.01 -16.34 2.12
C GLU A 102 4.44 -14.90 2.37
N VAL A 103 3.45 -14.01 2.40
CA VAL A 103 3.61 -12.56 2.52
C VAL A 103 3.01 -12.12 3.84
N LEU A 104 1.82 -12.63 4.16
CA LEU A 104 1.09 -12.27 5.37
C LEU A 104 1.54 -13.13 6.54
N ASN A 105 1.80 -12.49 7.67
CA ASN A 105 2.32 -13.13 8.85
C ASN A 105 1.19 -13.74 9.70
N ASN A 106 1.27 -15.05 9.93
CA ASN A 106 0.29 -15.81 10.71
C ASN A 106 0.44 -15.67 12.24
N GLU A 107 1.58 -15.16 12.71
CA GLU A 107 1.90 -15.05 14.14
C GLU A 107 1.75 -13.62 14.68
N ARG A 108 1.92 -12.62 13.81
CA ARG A 108 1.75 -11.20 14.11
C ARG A 108 1.01 -10.54 12.96
N GLU A 109 -0.01 -9.75 13.28
CA GLU A 109 -0.76 -8.99 12.27
C GLU A 109 0.17 -7.98 11.57
N ASP A 110 0.21 -8.05 10.24
CA ASP A 110 0.89 -7.06 9.43
C ASP A 110 0.04 -5.79 9.29
N VAL A 111 0.72 -4.65 9.18
CA VAL A 111 0.08 -3.38 8.86
C VAL A 111 0.01 -3.25 7.36
N ILE A 112 -1.20 -3.32 6.82
CA ILE A 112 -1.47 -3.26 5.40
C ILE A 112 -1.98 -1.86 5.06
N ALA A 113 -1.56 -1.33 3.93
CA ALA A 113 -2.09 -0.09 3.38
C ALA A 113 -2.42 -0.22 1.90
N LEU A 114 -3.55 0.36 1.50
CA LEU A 114 -3.87 0.67 0.13
C LEU A 114 -3.41 2.10 -0.15
N LEU A 115 -2.60 2.27 -1.19
CA LEU A 115 -2.14 3.57 -1.63
C LEU A 115 -2.65 3.86 -3.04
N ASP A 116 -3.00 5.11 -3.31
CA ASP A 116 -3.36 5.57 -4.66
C ASP A 116 -2.14 5.57 -5.61
N THR A 117 -2.35 6.02 -6.84
CA THR A 117 -1.31 6.08 -7.87
C THR A 117 -0.22 7.13 -7.60
N ASP A 118 -0.52 8.13 -6.77
CA ASP A 118 0.41 9.16 -6.30
C ASP A 118 1.16 8.74 -5.02
N GLY A 119 0.72 7.66 -4.38
CA GLY A 119 1.30 7.08 -3.18
C GLY A 119 0.70 7.59 -1.87
N ASN A 120 -0.45 8.27 -1.89
CA ASN A 120 -1.18 8.66 -0.69
C ASN A 120 -1.92 7.47 -0.10
N VAL A 121 -2.07 7.42 1.23
CA VAL A 121 -2.79 6.33 1.90
C VAL A 121 -4.29 6.53 1.73
N VAL A 122 -4.95 5.53 1.15
CA VAL A 122 -6.40 5.47 0.94
C VAL A 122 -7.06 4.67 2.06
N ALA A 123 -6.46 3.55 2.43
CA ALA A 123 -6.95 2.68 3.51
C ALA A 123 -5.76 2.06 4.24
N THR A 124 -5.93 1.77 5.53
CA THR A 124 -4.96 1.01 6.32
C THR A 124 -5.65 0.07 7.29
N SER A 125 -4.99 -1.03 7.66
CA SER A 125 -5.53 -2.04 8.59
C SER A 125 -5.36 -1.65 10.05
N GLU A 126 -4.40 -0.77 10.36
CA GLU A 126 -4.40 -0.10 11.65
C GLU A 126 -5.49 0.95 11.63
N GLU A 127 -6.41 0.93 12.60
CA GLU A 127 -7.24 2.10 12.88
C GLU A 127 -6.28 3.25 13.17
N THR A 128 -6.11 4.17 12.23
CA THR A 128 -5.22 5.30 12.39
C THR A 128 -5.64 6.04 13.65
N PRO A 129 -4.80 6.14 14.70
CA PRO A 129 -5.02 7.17 15.70
C PRO A 129 -4.94 8.49 14.95
N GLU A 130 -6.02 9.27 15.05
CA GLU A 130 -6.24 10.56 14.40
C GLU A 130 -4.90 11.27 14.09
N GLU A 131 -4.61 11.51 12.80
CA GLU A 131 -3.58 12.49 12.47
C GLU A 131 -4.03 13.80 13.09
N THR A 132 -3.41 14.16 14.21
CA THR A 132 -3.41 15.52 14.71
C THR A 132 -2.85 16.37 13.58
N THR A 133 -3.74 16.95 12.79
CA THR A 133 -3.42 18.08 11.96
C THR A 133 -2.80 19.11 12.90
N THR A 134 -1.47 19.17 12.91
CA THR A 134 -0.75 20.33 13.43
C THR A 134 -1.10 21.43 12.45
N THR A 135 -2.27 22.01 12.68
CA THR A 135 -2.63 23.31 12.14
C THR A 135 -1.61 24.24 12.76
N GLU A 136 -0.55 24.54 12.00
CA GLU A 136 0.28 25.71 12.26
C GLU A 136 -0.62 26.93 12.11
N GLU A 137 -1.40 27.22 13.15
CA GLU A 137 -2.04 28.52 13.31
C GLU A 137 -0.93 29.54 13.42
N THR A 138 -0.64 30.18 12.29
CA THR A 138 0.13 31.40 12.21
C THR A 138 -0.66 32.47 12.96
N THR A 139 -0.54 32.49 14.29
CA THR A 139 -1.07 33.57 15.11
C THR A 139 -0.09 34.74 15.04
N THR A 140 -0.51 35.69 14.22
CA THR A 140 -0.13 37.09 14.18
C THR A 140 0.32 37.63 15.53
N GLU A 141 1.47 38.31 15.47
CA GLU A 141 2.15 39.07 16.50
C GLU A 141 1.21 39.86 17.42
N GLU A 142 1.33 39.67 18.73
CA GLU A 142 1.14 40.78 19.67
C GLU A 142 2.19 40.72 20.79
N SER A 143 2.81 41.89 20.99
CA SER A 143 3.89 42.18 21.92
C SER A 143 3.64 41.70 23.35
N GLY A 144 4.62 41.01 23.92
CA GLY A 144 4.66 40.66 25.32
C GLY A 144 6.10 40.44 25.78
N ASN A 145 6.72 41.54 26.18
CA ASN A 145 8.06 41.65 26.75
C ASN A 145 8.20 40.74 27.99
N ASP A 146 8.98 39.67 27.95
CA ASP A 146 9.50 39.01 29.16
C ASP A 146 10.97 38.66 28.98
N ASP A 147 11.74 39.43 29.74
CA ASP A 147 13.18 39.47 29.89
C ASP A 147 13.52 38.44 30.98
N SER A 148 14.17 37.35 30.62
CA SER A 148 14.85 36.49 31.58
C SER A 148 15.98 35.70 30.92
N GLU A 149 17.12 35.86 31.57
CA GLU A 149 18.46 35.64 31.07
C GLU A 149 18.93 34.22 31.37
N ASP A 150 20.07 33.87 30.76
CA ASP A 150 21.13 33.11 31.42
C ASP A 150 21.20 31.57 31.20
N THR A 151 22.21 31.21 30.38
CA THR A 151 23.12 30.05 30.45
C THR A 151 22.55 28.64 30.17
N THR A 152 23.22 27.71 29.49
CA THR A 152 24.67 27.48 29.26
C THR A 152 24.84 26.60 28.03
N SER A 153 25.91 26.82 27.27
CA SER A 153 26.42 25.94 26.21
C SER A 153 26.81 24.57 26.77
N ASP A 154 26.48 23.49 26.05
CA ASP A 154 27.25 22.25 26.12
C ASP A 154 27.38 21.67 24.70
N GLU A 155 28.50 21.97 24.08
CA GLU A 155 28.97 21.33 22.85
C GLU A 155 29.74 20.08 23.26
N THR A 156 29.21 18.90 22.95
CA THR A 156 30.00 17.66 22.98
C THR A 156 30.25 17.19 21.56
N THR A 157 31.36 17.65 20.99
CA THR A 157 32.03 17.03 19.85
C THR A 157 32.42 15.60 20.23
N THR A 158 31.87 14.60 19.56
CA THR A 158 32.42 13.23 19.62
C THR A 158 33.18 12.99 18.33
N ASP A 159 34.47 13.32 18.39
CA ASP A 159 35.51 12.91 17.46
C ASP A 159 35.86 11.44 17.76
N GLY A 160 35.74 10.57 16.75
CA GLY A 160 35.97 9.14 16.89
C GLY A 160 36.25 8.52 15.53
N SER A 161 37.51 8.65 15.10
CA SER A 161 38.10 7.94 13.97
C SER A 161 37.95 6.42 14.12
N ASP A 162 37.54 5.72 13.07
CA ASP A 162 37.95 4.32 12.87
C ASP A 162 38.17 4.06 11.37
N ASP A 163 39.45 4.05 11.01
CA ASP A 163 40.01 3.63 9.74
C ASP A 163 39.88 2.10 9.61
N GLY A 164 38.96 1.64 8.76
CA GLY A 164 38.71 0.23 8.46
C GLY A 164 39.06 -0.14 7.01
N ASP A 165 40.33 -0.48 6.83
CA ASP A 165 41.02 -0.94 5.63
C ASP A 165 40.37 -2.15 4.91
N SER A 166 40.40 -2.10 3.58
CA SER A 166 40.52 -3.19 2.58
C SER A 166 39.89 -4.57 2.82
N ASN A 167 39.09 -5.04 1.85
CA ASN A 167 39.53 -6.20 1.03
C ASN A 167 38.75 -6.35 -0.28
N GLY A 168 39.50 -6.56 -1.36
CA GLY A 168 38.98 -6.80 -2.69
C GLY A 168 38.33 -8.16 -2.88
N GLY A 169 37.43 -8.22 -3.87
CA GLY A 169 36.84 -9.44 -4.39
C GLY A 169 36.35 -9.22 -5.81
N SER A 170 37.28 -9.11 -6.76
CA SER A 170 36.98 -9.37 -8.16
C SER A 170 36.77 -10.87 -8.35
N SER A 171 35.66 -11.25 -8.95
CA SER A 171 35.54 -12.50 -9.69
C SER A 171 34.50 -12.30 -10.79
N ASP A 172 34.99 -12.05 -12.00
CA ASP A 172 34.46 -12.63 -13.23
C ASP A 172 33.86 -14.02 -12.96
N ASP A 173 32.69 -14.33 -13.52
CA ASP A 173 32.54 -15.58 -14.28
C ASP A 173 31.25 -15.63 -15.10
N SER A 174 31.42 -16.02 -16.36
CA SER A 174 30.47 -16.74 -17.21
C SER A 174 29.29 -16.00 -17.84
N SER A 175 29.57 -15.48 -19.03
CA SER A 175 28.71 -15.52 -20.21
C SER A 175 28.23 -16.95 -20.53
N GLU A 176 26.92 -17.13 -20.73
CA GLU A 176 26.40 -18.18 -21.61
C GLU A 176 25.38 -17.58 -22.57
N GLU A 177 25.66 -17.79 -23.85
CA GLU A 177 24.87 -17.38 -24.99
C GLU A 177 23.88 -18.46 -25.40
N THR A 178 22.76 -18.02 -26.01
CA THR A 178 21.89 -18.75 -26.96
C THR A 178 21.14 -19.97 -26.40
N GLU A 179 19.85 -20.17 -26.70
CA GLU A 179 19.34 -20.68 -27.97
C GLU A 179 17.91 -20.21 -28.24
N SER A 180 17.65 -19.86 -29.49
CA SER A 180 16.33 -19.64 -30.09
C SER A 180 15.63 -20.96 -30.40
N THR A 181 14.37 -21.15 -30.00
CA THR A 181 13.34 -21.98 -30.66
C THR A 181 11.99 -21.70 -29.96
N GLY A 182 10.83 -21.52 -30.57
CA GLY A 182 10.41 -21.67 -31.95
C GLY A 182 8.96 -21.20 -32.07
N SER A 183 8.61 -20.81 -33.28
CA SER A 183 7.28 -20.41 -33.74
C SER A 183 6.31 -21.59 -33.74
N GLU A 184 5.10 -21.42 -33.22
CA GLU A 184 3.93 -22.23 -33.62
C GLU A 184 2.70 -21.31 -33.65
N GLU A 185 2.43 -20.81 -34.85
CA GLU A 185 1.20 -20.13 -35.24
C GLU A 185 0.08 -21.19 -35.25
N SER A 186 -1.07 -20.93 -34.64
CA SER A 186 -2.26 -21.77 -34.83
C SER A 186 -3.49 -20.90 -35.00
N SER A 187 -3.69 -20.50 -36.25
CA SER A 187 -4.94 -19.95 -36.76
C SER A 187 -5.96 -21.08 -36.85
N SER A 188 -7.02 -21.05 -36.05
CA SER A 188 -8.21 -21.87 -36.26
C SER A 188 -9.32 -20.98 -36.83
N GLU A 189 -9.40 -20.95 -38.16
CA GLU A 189 -10.57 -20.44 -38.87
C GLU A 189 -11.65 -21.53 -38.82
N SER A 190 -12.67 -21.33 -37.98
CA SER A 190 -13.88 -22.17 -38.01
C SER A 190 -14.85 -21.60 -39.03
N ASP A 191 -14.77 -22.19 -40.22
CA ASP A 191 -15.78 -22.20 -41.27
C ASP A 191 -17.00 -23.00 -40.76
N SER A 192 -18.16 -22.36 -40.68
CA SER A 192 -19.44 -23.06 -40.49
C SER A 192 -20.55 -22.34 -41.25
N GLU A 193 -20.73 -22.79 -42.49
CA GLU A 193 -21.97 -23.31 -43.07
C GLU A 193 -23.24 -22.43 -43.00
N ASP A 194 -23.59 -21.87 -44.16
CA ASP A 194 -24.83 -22.13 -44.90
C ASP A 194 -26.08 -22.50 -44.08
N ASP A 195 -27.01 -21.55 -43.93
CA ASP A 195 -28.43 -21.87 -43.76
C ASP A 195 -29.31 -20.70 -44.30
N CYS A 196 -29.82 -20.93 -45.51
CA CYS A 196 -31.06 -20.42 -46.14
C CYS A 196 -31.31 -18.91 -46.35
#